data_AF-A0A1F6AT94-F1
#
_entry.id   AF-A0A1F6AT94-F1
#
_cell.length_a   1.000
_cell.length_b   1.000
_cell.length_c   1.000
_cell.angle_alpha   90.00
_cell.angle_beta   90.00
_cell.angle_gamma   90.00
#
_symmetry.space_group_name_H-M   'P 1'
#
loop_
_entity.id
_entity.type
_entity.pdbx_description
1 polymer ?
#
loop_
_entity_poly.entity_id
_entity_poly.type
_entity_poly.pdbx_seq_one_letter_code
_entity_poly.pdbx_strand_id
1 'polypeptide(L)' 'MAKKFPVLIDIGQGLSLMAGLPTIATWDTSKRPKKTKQGTLGFNTQTNTLEYFDGESWFAASLDKT' A
#
# COMPACT_ATOMS: atom_id res chain seq x y z
N MET A 1 -5.68 22.31 16.72
CA MET A 1 -5.14 21.61 15.53
C MET A 1 -6.06 21.84 14.36
N ALA A 2 -5.57 22.41 13.25
CA ALA A 2 -6.37 22.50 12.03
C ALA A 2 -6.63 21.09 11.50
N LYS A 3 -7.89 20.71 11.31
CA LYS A 3 -8.26 19.46 10.61
C LYS A 3 -7.72 19.56 9.19
N LYS A 4 -6.68 18.80 8.86
CA LYS A 4 -6.25 18.59 7.47
C LYS A 4 -7.33 17.74 6.81
N PHE A 5 -8.32 18.37 6.21
CA PHE A 5 -9.27 17.67 5.35
C PHE A 5 -8.53 17.19 4.10
N PRO A 6 -8.79 15.96 3.64
CA PRO A 6 -8.21 15.47 2.40
C PRO A 6 -8.68 16.34 1.23
N VAL A 7 -7.77 16.60 0.28
CA VAL A 7 -8.11 17.32 -0.95
C VAL A 7 -8.58 16.31 -1.98
N LEU A 8 -9.82 16.45 -2.43
CA LEU A 8 -10.34 15.69 -3.56
C LEU A 8 -9.84 16.31 -4.86
N ILE A 9 -9.09 15.54 -5.63
CA ILE A 9 -8.64 15.91 -6.97
C ILE A 9 -9.45 15.08 -7.96
N ASP A 10 -10.35 15.71 -8.71
CA ASP A 10 -11.03 15.09 -9.84
C ASP A 10 -10.00 14.81 -10.95
N ILE A 11 -9.96 13.57 -11.43
CA ILE A 11 -9.05 13.13 -12.50
C ILE A 11 -9.82 12.67 -13.76
N GLY A 12 -11.10 13.03 -13.86
CA GLY A 12 -11.98 12.73 -14.99
C GLY A 12 -12.68 11.38 -14.89
N GLN A 13 -13.68 11.16 -15.76
CA GLN A 13 -14.42 9.89 -15.87
C GLN A 13 -15.08 9.39 -14.57
N GLY A 14 -15.43 10.31 -13.67
CA GLY A 14 -15.98 9.98 -12.35
C GLY A 14 -14.95 9.42 -11.37
N LEU A 15 -13.66 9.55 -11.68
CA LEU A 15 -12.55 9.15 -10.81
C LEU A 15 -12.04 10.35 -10.01
N SER A 16 -11.69 10.10 -8.75
CA SER A 16 -11.11 11.11 -7.86
C SER A 16 -9.95 10.54 -7.06
N LEU A 17 -8.87 11.31 -6.95
CA LEU A 17 -7.75 11.02 -6.06
C LEU A 17 -7.92 11.78 -4.74
N MET A 18 -7.71 11.08 -3.64
CA MET A 18 -7.64 11.69 -2.31
C MET A 18 -6.20 12.11 -2.03
N ALA A 19 -5.88 13.38 -2.22
CA ALA A 19 -4.57 13.92 -1.89
C ALA A 19 -4.45 14.16 -0.38
N GLY A 20 -3.33 13.72 0.20
CA GLY A 20 -2.99 13.95 1.60
C GLY A 20 -3.47 12.88 2.58
N LEU A 21 -4.07 11.79 2.12
CA LEU A 21 -4.34 10.60 2.94
C LEU A 21 -3.18 9.60 2.89
N PRO A 22 -2.96 8.82 3.97
CA PRO A 22 -2.05 7.69 3.92
C PRO A 22 -2.51 6.70 2.83
N THR A 23 -1.60 6.32 1.95
CA THR A 23 -1.80 5.20 1.03
C THR A 23 -1.25 3.93 1.66
N ILE A 24 -1.68 2.77 1.16
CA ILE A 24 -0.94 1.54 1.40
C ILE A 24 0.49 1.73 0.87
N ALA A 25 1.48 1.28 1.64
CA ALA A 25 2.87 1.28 1.19
C ALA A 25 3.02 0.32 0.01
N THR A 26 3.81 0.72 -0.99
CA THR A 26 4.02 -0.08 -2.20
C THR A 26 5.51 -0.29 -2.43
N TRP A 27 5.90 -1.48 -2.86
CA TRP A 27 7.29 -1.82 -3.15
C TRP A 27 7.42 -2.86 -4.26
N ASP A 28 8.64 -3.01 -4.78
CA ASP A 28 9.07 -4.26 -5.42
C ASP A 28 9.69 -5.18 -4.38
N THR A 29 9.88 -6.46 -4.71
CA THR A 29 10.40 -7.47 -3.77
C THR A 29 11.78 -7.06 -3.20
N SER A 30 12.63 -6.42 -4.01
CA SER A 30 13.98 -5.98 -3.61
C SER A 30 13.98 -4.76 -2.67
N LYS A 31 12.92 -3.95 -2.74
CA LYS A 31 12.69 -2.73 -1.98
C LYS A 31 11.74 -2.91 -0.81
N ARG A 32 11.36 -4.15 -0.47
CA ARG A 32 10.72 -4.45 0.81
C ARG A 32 11.49 -3.76 1.96
N PRO A 33 10.80 -3.21 2.97
CA PRO A 33 11.45 -2.62 4.13
C PRO A 33 12.49 -3.59 4.72
N LYS A 34 13.70 -3.11 5.00
CA LYS A 34 14.79 -3.95 5.55
C LYS A 34 14.75 -4.08 7.07
N LYS A 35 14.14 -3.11 7.75
CA LYS A 35 13.96 -3.08 9.21
C LYS A 35 12.47 -3.18 9.53
N THR A 36 11.87 -4.26 9.08
CA THR A 36 10.43 -4.50 9.15
C THR A 36 10.01 -4.82 10.59
N LYS A 37 8.93 -4.19 11.07
CA LYS A 37 8.29 -4.59 12.32
C LYS A 37 7.17 -5.58 12.00
N GLN A 38 6.89 -6.49 12.92
CA GLN A 38 5.70 -7.34 12.84
C GLN A 38 4.45 -6.49 12.59
N GLY A 39 3.61 -6.93 11.66
CA GLY A 39 2.41 -6.22 11.23
C GLY A 39 2.64 -5.17 10.14
N THR A 40 3.87 -5.03 9.61
CA THR A 40 4.09 -4.19 8.41
C THR A 40 3.32 -4.78 7.24
N LEU A 41 2.52 -3.96 6.56
CA LEU A 41 1.63 -4.32 5.45
C LEU A 41 1.99 -3.45 4.23
N GLY A 42 1.91 -4.04 3.04
CA GLY A 42 1.95 -3.27 1.79
C GLY A 42 1.63 -4.09 0.55
N PHE A 43 1.65 -3.42 -0.59
CA PHE A 43 1.40 -4.03 -1.89
C PHE A 43 2.72 -4.21 -2.66
N ASN A 44 3.01 -5.45 -3.07
CA ASN A 44 4.14 -5.75 -3.92
C ASN A 44 3.74 -5.67 -5.39
N THR A 45 4.22 -4.63 -6.07
CA THR A 45 3.86 -4.35 -7.47
C THR A 45 4.51 -5.33 -8.45
N GLN A 46 5.57 -6.05 -8.04
CA GLN A 46 6.25 -7.03 -8.88
C GLN A 46 5.51 -8.37 -8.90
N THR A 47 4.99 -8.80 -7.76
CA THR A 47 4.29 -10.10 -7.61
C THR A 47 2.78 -9.97 -7.61
N ASN A 48 2.24 -8.75 -7.74
CA ASN A 48 0.81 -8.45 -7.69
C ASN A 48 0.13 -9.02 -6.43
N THR A 49 0.80 -8.91 -5.27
CA THR A 49 0.34 -9.51 -4.02
C THR A 49 0.21 -8.47 -2.91
N LEU A 50 -0.82 -8.62 -2.07
CA LEU A 50 -0.86 -7.95 -0.78
C LEU A 50 0.01 -8.71 0.21
N GLU A 51 0.97 -8.04 0.83
CA GLU A 51 1.98 -8.65 1.69
C GLU A 51 1.88 -8.13 3.13
N TYR A 52 2.17 -9.00 4.09
CA TYR A 52 2.42 -8.61 5.48
C TYR A 52 3.60 -9.36 6.08
N PHE A 53 4.29 -8.72 7.02
CA PHE A 53 5.41 -9.31 7.75
C PHE A 53 4.97 -9.77 9.13
N ASP A 54 5.18 -11.04 9.46
CA ASP A 54 4.75 -11.62 10.75
C ASP A 54 5.77 -11.42 11.88
N GLY A 55 6.96 -10.90 11.56
CA GLY A 55 8.09 -10.76 12.48
C GLY A 55 9.33 -11.53 12.03
N GLU A 56 9.15 -12.55 11.19
CA GLU A 56 10.23 -13.40 10.69
C GLU A 56 10.21 -13.49 9.15
N SER A 57 9.04 -13.65 8.56
CA SER A 57 8.83 -13.91 7.13
C SER A 57 7.74 -13.02 6.52
N TRP A 58 7.80 -12.89 5.20
CA TRP A 58 6.76 -12.23 4.41
C TRP A 58 5.70 -13.23 3.97
N PHE A 59 4.45 -12.94 4.27
CA PHE A 59 3.28 -13.64 3.76
C PHE A 59 2.62 -12.82 2.67
N ALA A 60 2.00 -13.49 1.70
CA ALA A 60 1.42 -12.86 0.53
C ALA A 60 0.06 -13.47 0.16
N ALA A 61 -0.89 -12.61 -0.21
CA ALA A 61 -2.13 -12.99 -0.88
C ALA A 61 -2.10 -12.47 -2.32
N SER A 62 -2.22 -13.37 -3.30
CA SER A 62 -2.27 -12.95 -4.72
C SER A 62 -3.58 -12.23 -5.02
N LEU A 63 -3.48 -11.17 -5.82
CA LEU A 63 -4.62 -10.42 -6.36
C LEU A 63 -4.93 -10.79 -7.81
N ASP A 64 -4.28 -11.82 -8.35
CA ASP A 64 -4.60 -12.34 -9.67
C ASP A 64 -6.01 -12.97 -9.66
N LYS A 65 -6.78 -12.76 -10.73
CA LYS A 65 -8.11 -13.38 -10.88
C LYS A 65 -7.92 -14.90 -11.03
N THR A 66 -8.40 -15.66 -10.04
CA THR A 66 -8.66 -17.10 -10.18
C THR A 66 -9.74 -17.36 -11.22
#